data_AF-A0A955WMG2-F1
#
_entry.id   AF-A0A955WMG2-F1
#
_cell.length_a   1.000
_cell.length_b   1.000
_cell.length_c   1.000
_cell.angle_alpha   90.00
_cell.angle_beta   90.00
_cell.angle_gamma   90.00
#
_symmetry.space_group_name_H-M   'P 1'
#
loop_
_entity.id
_entity.type
_entity.pdbx_description
1 polymer ?
#
loop_
_entity_poly.entity_id
_entity_poly.type
_entity_poly.pdbx_seq_one_letter_code
_entity_poly.pdbx_strand_id
1 'polypeptide(L)'
;YVGQTRPLTLQVRVPTKGPQEGLVGQVRLRYEPVEGGDAIERQADVRYVLTPSLAKVDAAAVPVYMVAADRMRVSHVLIDAAAMLKEGDLLEAQALMRDERARLEARKGRLDGAARDEVEALIALFHDAYADADLSGKAASAPAVDLGALVQRVWDGNLVRPEELTGLDAEALRRLRNAAYARHGYVFKDASLTAFFGRRGDYRPDPAFTPKRLGKMDVVNVALINEYEGRASIVAAARVDVVKPGPGFEALLGRARAGEGISEADLGGLSLTELRLLRNAVYARHGYAFRSHDLQTFFAKAKWYAPDPAYTPNRLSPEDGKTVRTIKSIEQRILARAGTEALRDFELRNRAKAREAVR
;
A
#
# COMPACT_ATOMS: atom_id res chain seq x y z
N TYR A 1 33.47 -10.91 9.18
CA TYR A 1 32.35 -11.58 9.89
C TYR A 1 32.80 -12.34 11.14
N VAL A 2 33.99 -12.10 11.70
CA VAL A 2 34.45 -12.82 12.90
C VAL A 2 33.71 -12.26 14.13
N GLY A 3 33.06 -13.13 14.90
CA GLY A 3 32.39 -12.79 16.15
C GLY A 3 30.91 -12.36 16.05
N GLN A 4 30.28 -12.41 14.87
CA GLN A 4 28.85 -12.12 14.74
C GLN A 4 28.01 -13.40 14.76
N THR A 5 27.08 -13.49 15.71
CA THR A 5 26.01 -14.51 15.72
C THR A 5 24.86 -14.03 14.85
N ARG A 6 24.47 -14.82 13.85
CA ARG A 6 23.28 -14.56 13.02
C ARG A 6 22.23 -15.65 13.23
N PRO A 7 21.01 -15.31 13.67
CA PRO A 7 19.95 -16.29 13.84
C PRO A 7 19.41 -16.75 12.48
N LEU A 8 19.37 -18.06 12.26
CA LEU A 8 18.67 -18.69 11.15
C LEU A 8 17.26 -19.09 11.64
N THR A 9 16.22 -18.73 10.89
CA THR A 9 14.84 -19.14 11.21
C THR A 9 14.34 -20.12 10.17
N LEU A 10 13.78 -21.24 10.63
CA LEU A 10 13.24 -22.31 9.79
C LEU A 10 11.82 -22.64 10.25
N GLN A 11 10.88 -22.70 9.31
CA GLN A 11 9.57 -23.26 9.60
C GLN A 11 9.65 -24.77 9.56
N VAL A 12 9.13 -25.39 10.63
CA VAL A 12 9.03 -26.83 10.73
C VAL A 12 7.61 -27.22 11.10
N ARG A 13 7.13 -28.35 10.57
CA ARG A 13 5.81 -28.90 10.92
C ARG A 13 6.00 -29.94 12.00
N VAL A 14 5.33 -29.75 13.13
CA VAL A 14 5.35 -30.66 14.27
C VAL A 14 3.99 -31.35 14.37
N PRO A 15 3.93 -32.67 14.53
CA PRO A 15 2.66 -33.37 14.71
C PRO A 15 2.00 -32.95 16.03
N THR A 16 0.69 -32.73 16.00
CA THR A 16 -0.09 -32.35 17.20
C THR A 16 -0.66 -33.56 17.95
N LYS A 17 -0.48 -34.76 17.40
CA LYS A 17 -0.89 -36.05 17.95
C LYS A 17 0.16 -37.10 17.57
N GLY A 18 0.33 -38.14 18.38
CA GLY A 18 1.29 -39.20 18.12
C GLY A 18 2.44 -39.21 19.14
N PRO A 19 3.67 -39.61 18.75
CA PRO A 19 4.80 -39.77 19.67
C PRO A 19 5.08 -38.49 20.45
N GLN A 20 5.35 -38.63 21.76
CA GLN A 20 5.64 -37.48 22.64
C GLN A 20 6.96 -36.79 22.32
N GLU A 21 7.85 -37.41 21.57
CA GLU A 21 9.07 -36.79 21.07
C GLU A 21 9.43 -37.37 19.71
N GLY A 22 10.20 -36.61 18.93
CA GLY A 22 10.66 -37.08 17.62
C GLY A 22 11.59 -36.12 16.90
N LEU A 23 12.19 -36.61 15.83
CA LEU A 23 13.01 -35.82 14.92
C LEU A 23 12.10 -35.13 13.90
N VAL A 24 12.22 -33.81 13.78
CA VAL A 24 11.51 -33.01 12.78
C VAL A 24 12.32 -32.90 11.49
N GLY A 25 13.65 -32.81 11.62
CA GLY A 25 14.57 -32.74 10.48
C GLY A 25 16.00 -32.49 10.91
N GLN A 26 16.90 -32.38 9.93
CA GLN A 26 18.31 -32.07 10.13
C GLN A 26 18.67 -30.82 9.34
N VAL A 27 19.34 -29.87 10.00
CA VAL A 27 19.87 -28.66 9.37
C VAL A 27 21.35 -28.87 9.13
N ARG A 28 21.77 -28.81 7.86
CA ARG A 28 23.18 -28.86 7.48
C ARG A 28 23.61 -27.51 6.93
N LEU A 29 24.67 -26.96 7.49
CA LEU A 29 25.34 -25.74 7.06
C LEU A 29 26.69 -26.14 6.47
N ARG A 30 26.90 -25.81 5.19
CA ARG A 30 28.17 -26.00 4.49
C ARG A 30 28.73 -24.65 4.12
N TYR A 31 29.98 -24.39 4.52
CA TYR A 31 30.71 -23.18 4.20
C TYR A 31 31.89 -23.53 3.30
N GLU A 32 31.96 -22.91 2.12
CA GLU A 32 33.07 -23.08 1.17
C GLU A 32 33.93 -21.81 1.17
N PRO A 33 35.19 -21.87 1.64
CA PRO A 33 36.07 -20.70 1.68
C PRO A 33 36.38 -20.18 0.28
N VAL A 34 36.22 -18.86 0.07
CA VAL A 34 36.45 -18.20 -1.22
C VAL A 34 37.94 -18.20 -1.62
N GLU A 35 38.85 -18.13 -0.65
CA GLU A 35 40.30 -18.09 -0.87
C GLU A 35 40.93 -19.50 -1.05
N GLY A 36 40.10 -20.54 -1.15
CA GLY A 36 40.54 -21.94 -1.25
C GLY A 36 40.69 -22.62 0.12
N GLY A 37 40.40 -23.92 0.15
CA GLY A 37 40.40 -24.76 1.36
C GLY A 37 39.23 -25.76 1.37
N ASP A 38 39.23 -26.65 2.36
CA ASP A 38 38.17 -27.65 2.52
C ASP A 38 36.85 -27.00 2.99
N ALA A 39 35.73 -27.54 2.50
CA ALA A 39 34.40 -27.12 2.93
C ALA A 39 34.19 -27.47 4.41
N ILE A 40 33.71 -26.50 5.19
CA ILE A 40 33.36 -26.71 6.59
C ILE A 40 31.88 -27.08 6.66
N GLU A 41 31.58 -28.31 7.10
CA GLU A 41 30.20 -28.74 7.35
C GLU A 41 29.86 -28.76 8.85
N ARG A 42 28.64 -28.32 9.17
CA ARG A 42 28.02 -28.40 10.49
C ARG A 42 26.61 -28.94 10.33
N GLN A 43 26.19 -29.77 11.28
CA GLN A 43 24.86 -30.36 11.27
C GLN A 43 24.23 -30.27 12.66
N ALA A 44 22.92 -29.99 12.69
CA ALA A 44 22.11 -30.01 13.90
C ALA A 44 20.79 -30.73 13.66
N ASP A 45 20.38 -31.58 14.60
CA ASP A 45 19.07 -32.20 14.62
C ASP A 45 18.04 -31.24 15.21
N VAL A 46 16.90 -31.08 14.54
CA VAL A 46 15.73 -30.36 15.06
C VAL A 46 14.75 -31.39 15.59
N ARG A 47 14.54 -31.42 16.90
CA ARG A 47 13.63 -32.34 17.58
C ARG A 47 12.42 -31.59 18.17
N TYR A 48 11.35 -32.33 18.42
CA TYR A 48 10.17 -31.83 19.13
C TYR A 48 9.88 -32.68 20.37
N VAL A 49 9.23 -32.08 21.36
CA VAL A 49 8.65 -32.76 22.53
C VAL A 49 7.24 -32.20 22.76
N LEU A 50 6.24 -33.07 22.81
CA LEU A 50 4.85 -32.74 23.15
C LEU A 50 4.66 -32.88 24.65
N THR A 51 4.20 -31.81 25.30
CA THR A 51 3.96 -31.81 26.74
C THR A 51 2.65 -31.09 27.08
N PRO A 52 1.84 -31.64 28.02
CA PRO A 52 0.66 -30.94 28.51
C PRO A 52 0.99 -29.87 29.58
N SER A 53 2.24 -29.80 30.05
CA SER A 53 2.65 -28.88 31.11
C SER A 53 3.43 -27.69 30.56
N LEU A 54 2.88 -26.49 30.74
CA LEU A 54 3.56 -25.24 30.41
C LEU A 54 4.88 -25.06 31.16
N ALA A 55 5.01 -25.62 32.38
CA ALA A 55 6.24 -25.54 33.17
C ALA A 55 7.42 -26.33 32.57
N LYS A 56 7.16 -27.23 31.61
CA LYS A 56 8.20 -27.97 30.87
C LYS A 56 8.65 -27.26 29.60
N VAL A 57 8.03 -26.13 29.25
CA VAL A 57 8.47 -25.27 28.16
C VAL A 57 9.52 -24.33 28.69
N ASP A 58 10.64 -24.19 27.98
CA ASP A 58 11.62 -23.14 28.27
C ASP A 58 11.00 -21.77 27.99
N ALA A 59 10.44 -21.17 29.05
CA ALA A 59 9.78 -19.87 28.97
C ALA A 59 10.72 -18.76 28.49
N ALA A 60 12.04 -18.88 28.72
CA ALA A 60 13.03 -17.91 28.27
C ALA A 60 13.28 -18.00 26.76
N ALA A 61 13.06 -19.16 26.13
CA ALA A 61 13.19 -19.35 24.69
C ALA A 61 11.96 -18.88 23.89
N VAL A 62 10.78 -18.78 24.52
CA VAL A 62 9.52 -18.40 23.86
C VAL A 62 9.62 -17.05 23.14
N PRO A 63 10.11 -15.96 23.75
CA PRO A 63 10.28 -14.68 23.07
C PRO A 63 11.18 -14.78 21.82
N VAL A 64 12.25 -15.56 21.89
CA VAL A 64 13.18 -15.75 20.77
C VAL A 64 12.48 -16.39 19.56
N TYR A 65 11.70 -17.45 19.79
CA TYR A 65 10.94 -18.09 18.70
C TYR A 65 9.83 -17.20 18.16
N MET A 66 9.18 -16.41 19.03
CA MET A 66 8.15 -15.46 18.63
C MET A 66 8.71 -14.37 17.70
N VAL A 67 9.87 -13.80 18.05
CA VAL A 67 10.53 -12.77 17.23
C VAL A 67 11.07 -13.37 15.92
N ALA A 68 11.58 -14.60 15.96
CA ALA A 68 11.96 -15.33 14.74
C ALA A 68 10.76 -15.52 13.79
N ALA A 69 9.58 -15.87 14.32
CA ALA A 69 8.36 -15.94 13.53
C ALA A 69 7.93 -14.57 12.98
N ASP A 70 8.10 -13.50 13.76
CA ASP A 70 7.83 -12.13 13.31
C ASP A 70 8.73 -11.74 12.14
N ARG A 71 10.04 -12.03 12.20
CA ARG A 71 10.98 -11.83 11.09
C ARG A 71 10.50 -12.47 9.78
N MET A 72 10.11 -13.74 9.82
CA MET A 72 9.62 -14.45 8.62
C MET A 72 8.37 -13.78 8.04
N ARG A 73 7.44 -13.41 8.92
CA ARG A 73 6.18 -12.79 8.51
C ARG A 73 6.41 -11.41 7.90
N VAL A 74 7.27 -10.60 8.49
CA VAL A 74 7.68 -9.30 7.94
C VAL A 74 8.31 -9.45 6.57
N SER A 75 9.23 -10.41 6.39
CA SER A 75 9.81 -10.69 5.08
C SER A 75 8.75 -11.04 4.03
N HIS A 76 7.78 -11.89 4.36
CA HIS A 76 6.68 -12.22 3.44
C HIS A 76 5.84 -10.99 3.10
N VAL A 77 5.46 -10.20 4.11
CA VAL A 77 4.68 -8.98 3.91
C VAL A 77 5.39 -7.98 3.01
N LEU A 78 6.70 -7.79 3.20
CA LEU A 78 7.50 -6.89 2.36
C LEU A 78 7.62 -7.41 0.92
N ILE A 79 7.75 -8.72 0.72
CA ILE A 79 7.76 -9.35 -0.60
C ILE A 79 6.40 -9.17 -1.30
N ASP A 80 5.31 -9.45 -0.59
CA ASP A 80 3.95 -9.33 -1.11
C ASP A 80 3.62 -7.86 -1.43
N ALA A 81 3.98 -6.93 -0.55
CA ALA A 81 3.81 -5.51 -0.78
C ALA A 81 4.65 -5.04 -1.99
N ALA A 82 5.90 -5.48 -2.12
CA ALA A 82 6.73 -5.18 -3.29
C ALA A 82 6.13 -5.74 -4.59
N ALA A 83 5.53 -6.93 -4.55
CA ALA A 83 4.80 -7.48 -5.69
C ALA A 83 3.58 -6.61 -6.03
N MET A 84 2.76 -6.23 -5.04
CA MET A 84 1.61 -5.33 -5.22
C MET A 84 2.03 -3.97 -5.78
N LEU A 85 3.14 -3.38 -5.30
CA LEU A 85 3.71 -2.14 -5.81
C LEU A 85 4.14 -2.26 -7.28
N LYS A 86 4.83 -3.34 -7.63
CA LYS A 86 5.22 -3.65 -9.02
C LYS A 86 4.00 -3.82 -9.93
N GLU A 87 2.87 -4.24 -9.37
CA GLU A 87 1.59 -4.42 -10.05
C GLU A 87 0.69 -3.16 -10.05
N GLY A 88 1.18 -2.05 -9.51
CA GLY A 88 0.43 -0.79 -9.42
C GLY A 88 -0.72 -0.83 -8.40
N ASP A 89 -0.76 -1.84 -7.52
CA ASP A 89 -1.75 -1.98 -6.46
C ASP A 89 -1.27 -1.32 -5.15
N LEU A 90 -1.01 -0.03 -5.26
CA LEU A 90 -0.36 0.75 -4.22
C LEU A 90 -1.14 0.79 -2.91
N LEU A 91 -2.47 0.87 -2.99
CA LEU A 91 -3.35 0.92 -1.82
C LEU A 91 -3.39 -0.42 -1.09
N GLU A 92 -3.40 -1.52 -1.83
CA GLU A 92 -3.37 -2.87 -1.25
C GLU A 92 -2.01 -3.13 -0.60
N ALA A 93 -0.91 -2.71 -1.23
CA ALA A 93 0.43 -2.77 -0.67
C ALA A 93 0.55 -1.97 0.64
N GLN A 94 0.02 -0.74 0.66
CA GLN A 94 -0.01 0.11 1.86
C GLN A 94 -0.82 -0.52 2.99
N ALA A 95 -2.02 -1.02 2.68
CA ALA A 95 -2.89 -1.63 3.68
C ALA A 95 -2.21 -2.87 4.30
N LEU A 96 -1.61 -3.71 3.47
CA LEU A 96 -0.86 -4.88 3.91
C LEU A 96 0.30 -4.52 4.86
N MET A 97 1.14 -3.54 4.48
CA MET A 97 2.28 -3.11 5.31
C MET A 97 1.83 -2.50 6.65
N ARG A 98 0.73 -1.74 6.65
CA ARG A 98 0.17 -1.14 7.87
C ARG A 98 -0.41 -2.17 8.82
N ASP A 99 -1.19 -3.12 8.31
CA ASP A 99 -1.77 -4.19 9.13
C ASP A 99 -0.67 -4.97 9.87
N GLU A 100 0.43 -5.25 9.17
CA GLU A 100 1.56 -5.96 9.77
C GLU A 100 2.29 -5.13 10.81
N ARG A 101 2.50 -3.84 10.56
CA ARG A 101 3.07 -2.93 11.56
C ARG A 101 2.18 -2.83 12.79
N ALA A 102 0.87 -2.68 12.64
CA ALA A 102 -0.07 -2.58 13.76
C ALA A 102 -0.04 -3.86 14.62
N ARG A 103 0.08 -5.03 13.99
CA ARG A 103 0.27 -6.31 14.68
C ARG A 103 1.57 -6.33 15.50
N LEU A 104 2.67 -5.83 14.94
CA LEU A 104 3.95 -5.74 15.64
C LEU A 104 3.91 -4.75 16.79
N GLU A 105 3.25 -3.59 16.62
CA GLU A 105 3.07 -2.59 17.69
C GLU A 105 2.27 -3.16 18.88
N ALA A 106 1.18 -3.87 18.61
CA ALA A 106 0.40 -4.56 19.64
C ALA A 106 1.22 -5.67 20.35
N ARG A 107 2.18 -6.27 19.66
CA ARG A 107 3.09 -7.27 20.23
C ARG A 107 4.19 -6.62 21.08
N LYS A 108 4.78 -5.52 20.60
CA LYS A 108 5.82 -4.74 21.30
C LYS A 108 5.42 -4.41 22.74
N GLY A 109 4.15 -4.06 22.96
CA GLY A 109 3.61 -3.77 24.29
C GLY A 109 3.68 -4.93 25.30
N ARG A 110 3.95 -6.16 24.85
CA ARG A 110 4.04 -7.38 25.68
C ARG A 110 5.45 -7.96 25.77
N LEU A 111 6.45 -7.27 25.23
CA LEU A 111 7.84 -7.72 25.19
C LEU A 111 8.76 -6.77 25.95
N ASP A 112 9.87 -7.30 26.45
CA ASP A 112 10.95 -6.62 27.14
C ASP A 112 12.34 -6.97 26.57
N GLY A 113 13.34 -6.17 26.95
CA GLY A 113 14.75 -6.37 26.58
C GLY A 113 14.99 -6.53 25.08
N ALA A 114 15.93 -7.42 24.73
CA ALA A 114 16.37 -7.65 23.35
C ALA A 114 15.24 -8.07 22.40
N ALA A 115 14.21 -8.77 22.89
CA ALA A 115 13.06 -9.17 22.07
C ALA A 115 12.21 -7.95 21.67
N ARG A 116 12.08 -6.97 22.56
CA ARG A 116 11.41 -5.71 22.27
C ARG A 116 12.20 -4.88 21.25
N ASP A 117 13.50 -4.73 21.45
CA ASP A 117 14.38 -3.96 20.56
C ASP A 117 14.33 -4.52 19.13
N GLU A 118 14.30 -5.84 19.00
CA GLU A 118 14.21 -6.49 17.70
C GLU A 118 12.85 -6.29 17.02
N VAL A 119 11.74 -6.32 17.77
CA VAL A 119 10.41 -5.97 17.23
C VAL A 119 10.33 -4.50 16.83
N GLU A 120 10.97 -3.60 17.57
CA GLU A 120 11.11 -2.18 17.20
C GLU A 120 11.88 -2.02 15.88
N ALA A 121 12.96 -2.76 15.70
CA ALA A 121 13.70 -2.78 14.43
C ALA A 121 12.84 -3.30 13.26
N LEU A 122 12.01 -4.32 13.49
CA LEU A 122 11.07 -4.83 12.48
C LEU A 122 9.97 -3.80 12.14
N ILE A 123 9.46 -3.09 13.14
CA ILE A 123 8.50 -1.99 12.93
C ILE A 123 9.14 -0.87 12.10
N ALA A 124 10.43 -0.58 12.31
CA ALA A 124 11.16 0.43 11.56
C ALA A 124 11.30 0.08 10.06
N LEU A 125 11.25 -1.21 9.68
CA LEU A 125 11.23 -1.61 8.26
C LEU A 125 9.96 -1.17 7.52
N PHE A 126 8.90 -0.87 8.27
CA PHE A 126 7.65 -0.30 7.75
C PHE A 126 7.58 1.22 7.92
N HIS A 127 8.64 1.88 8.42
CA HIS A 127 8.70 3.34 8.48
C HIS A 127 9.18 3.90 7.13
N ASP A 128 8.21 4.33 6.33
CA ASP A 128 8.42 5.19 5.18
C ASP A 128 7.32 6.27 5.24
N ALA A 129 7.54 7.45 4.63
CA ALA A 129 6.54 8.52 4.59
C ALA A 129 5.17 8.02 4.06
N TYR A 130 5.20 6.95 3.27
CA TYR A 130 4.06 6.25 2.68
C TYR A 130 3.31 5.29 3.61
N ALA A 131 4.00 4.73 4.61
CA ALA A 131 3.48 3.74 5.57
C ALA A 131 3.24 4.33 6.98
N ASP A 132 3.90 5.46 7.30
CA ASP A 132 3.83 6.18 8.58
C ASP A 132 2.66 7.15 8.75
N ALA A 133 1.90 7.44 7.69
CA ALA A 133 0.70 8.26 7.86
C ALA A 133 -0.33 7.50 8.74
N ASP A 134 -0.63 8.04 9.93
CA ASP A 134 -1.50 7.44 10.94
C ASP A 134 -2.98 7.45 10.51
N LEU A 135 -3.42 6.27 10.09
CA LEU A 135 -4.78 6.01 9.60
C LEU A 135 -5.73 5.43 10.67
N SER A 136 -5.25 5.21 11.89
CA SER A 136 -5.85 4.29 12.87
C SER A 136 -7.08 4.81 13.63
N GLY A 137 -7.63 5.95 13.22
CA GLY A 137 -8.88 6.43 13.81
C GLY A 137 -10.00 5.49 13.41
N LYS A 138 -10.45 4.63 14.32
CA LYS A 138 -11.58 3.69 14.16
C LYS A 138 -12.65 4.27 13.24
N ALA A 139 -12.66 3.84 11.98
CA ALA A 139 -13.74 4.14 11.07
C ALA A 139 -14.90 3.19 11.41
N ALA A 140 -15.73 3.58 12.37
CA ALA A 140 -17.13 3.23 12.28
C ALA A 140 -17.60 3.67 10.89
N SER A 141 -18.12 2.73 10.07
CA SER A 141 -18.74 2.93 8.75
C SER A 141 -18.58 4.37 8.22
N ALA A 142 -17.56 4.62 7.40
CA ALA A 142 -17.26 5.98 6.93
C ALA A 142 -18.52 6.63 6.31
N PRO A 143 -19.11 7.67 6.92
CA PRO A 143 -20.09 8.48 6.26
C PRO A 143 -19.39 9.28 5.15
N ALA A 144 -20.16 9.89 4.25
CA ALA A 144 -19.65 10.77 3.20
C ALA A 144 -18.55 11.70 3.76
N VAL A 145 -17.34 11.60 3.22
CA VAL A 145 -16.18 12.32 3.73
C VAL A 145 -16.43 13.82 3.59
N ASP A 146 -16.55 14.52 4.72
CA ASP A 146 -16.75 15.96 4.75
C ASP A 146 -15.44 16.68 4.42
N LEU A 147 -15.38 17.32 3.24
CA LEU A 147 -14.24 18.13 2.81
C LEU A 147 -13.86 19.20 3.85
N GLY A 148 -14.84 19.76 4.57
CA GLY A 148 -14.61 20.74 5.63
C GLY A 148 -13.74 20.17 6.75
N ALA A 149 -14.04 18.95 7.20
CA ALA A 149 -13.26 18.24 8.22
C ALA A 149 -11.82 17.94 7.76
N LEU A 150 -11.63 17.54 6.50
CA LEU A 150 -10.29 17.30 5.96
C LEU A 150 -9.47 18.58 5.83
N VAL A 151 -10.09 19.66 5.34
CA VAL A 151 -9.46 20.97 5.28
C VAL A 151 -9.03 21.42 6.68
N GLN A 152 -9.88 21.21 7.69
CA GLN A 152 -9.53 21.52 9.08
C GLN A 152 -8.36 20.67 9.58
N ARG A 153 -8.35 19.37 9.29
CA ARG A 153 -7.24 18.48 9.67
C ARG A 153 -5.89 18.95 9.12
N VAL A 154 -5.84 19.30 7.83
CA VAL A 154 -4.64 19.88 7.20
C VAL A 154 -4.29 21.23 7.83
N TRP A 155 -5.31 22.05 8.12
CA TRP A 155 -5.16 23.35 8.77
C TRP A 155 -4.55 23.26 10.17
N ASP A 156 -4.86 22.19 10.91
CA ASP A 156 -4.29 21.90 12.23
C ASP A 156 -2.87 21.31 12.12
N GLY A 157 -2.44 20.90 10.92
CA GLY A 157 -1.13 20.32 10.65
C GLY A 157 -1.05 18.82 10.83
N ASN A 158 -2.20 18.16 10.84
CA ASN A 158 -2.30 16.72 10.93
C ASN A 158 -2.28 16.08 9.54
N LEU A 159 -1.80 14.83 9.46
CA LEU A 159 -1.74 14.10 8.20
C LEU A 159 -3.14 13.68 7.74
N VAL A 160 -3.44 13.92 6.47
CA VAL A 160 -4.62 13.32 5.80
C VAL A 160 -4.33 11.88 5.40
N ARG A 161 -5.41 11.10 5.31
CA ARG A 161 -5.37 9.67 5.09
C ARG A 161 -5.70 9.31 3.64
N PRO A 162 -4.98 8.37 2.98
CA PRO A 162 -5.29 7.90 1.63
C PRO A 162 -6.78 7.56 1.38
N GLU A 163 -7.44 6.91 2.33
CA GLU A 163 -8.85 6.55 2.30
C GLU A 163 -9.79 7.75 2.43
N GLU A 164 -9.37 8.82 3.12
CA GLU A 164 -10.12 10.08 3.20
C GLU A 164 -10.03 10.87 1.88
N LEU A 165 -8.98 10.65 1.09
CA LEU A 165 -8.82 11.26 -0.24
C LEU A 165 -9.56 10.49 -1.33
N THR A 166 -9.95 9.25 -1.04
CA THR A 166 -10.59 8.36 -2.00
C THR A 166 -12.02 8.83 -2.29
N GLY A 167 -12.31 9.10 -3.56
CA GLY A 167 -13.63 9.60 -4.00
C GLY A 167 -13.79 11.12 -3.94
N LEU A 168 -12.78 11.87 -3.45
CA LEU A 168 -12.73 13.31 -3.64
C LEU A 168 -12.46 13.63 -5.12
N ASP A 169 -13.19 14.59 -5.67
CA ASP A 169 -12.90 15.10 -7.01
C ASP A 169 -11.64 15.99 -7.02
N ALA A 170 -11.18 16.34 -8.23
CA ALA A 170 -9.98 17.16 -8.40
C ALA A 170 -10.10 18.55 -7.75
N GLU A 171 -11.30 19.11 -7.60
CA GLU A 171 -11.52 20.41 -7.00
C GLU A 171 -11.45 20.34 -5.46
N ALA A 172 -12.01 19.28 -4.87
CA ALA A 172 -11.91 18.97 -3.46
C ALA A 172 -10.47 18.70 -3.05
N LEU A 173 -9.73 17.89 -3.83
CA LEU A 173 -8.30 17.65 -3.63
C LEU A 173 -7.50 18.96 -3.75
N ARG A 174 -7.80 19.79 -4.76
CA ARG A 174 -7.23 21.14 -4.91
C ARG A 174 -7.45 22.01 -3.70
N ARG A 175 -8.68 22.08 -3.17
CA ARG A 175 -8.97 22.85 -1.96
C ARG A 175 -8.19 22.30 -0.77
N LEU A 176 -8.12 20.98 -0.62
CA LEU A 176 -7.42 20.33 0.47
C LEU A 176 -5.90 20.56 0.44
N ARG A 177 -5.26 20.44 -0.73
CA ARG A 177 -3.84 20.76 -0.91
C ARG A 177 -3.55 22.21 -0.54
N ASN A 178 -4.39 23.13 -0.99
CA ASN A 178 -4.20 24.56 -0.74
C ASN A 178 -4.45 24.95 0.72
N ALA A 179 -5.09 24.11 1.54
CA ALA A 179 -5.23 24.34 2.98
C ALA A 179 -3.86 24.37 3.69
N ALA A 180 -2.93 23.51 3.27
CA ALA A 180 -1.55 23.47 3.79
C ALA A 180 -0.79 24.79 3.55
N TYR A 181 -1.11 25.51 2.47
CA TYR A 181 -0.53 26.82 2.17
C TYR A 181 -1.29 27.95 2.88
N ALA A 182 -2.62 27.86 2.90
CA ALA A 182 -3.51 28.87 3.48
C ALA A 182 -3.25 29.09 4.98
N ARG A 183 -3.03 28.02 5.74
CA ARG A 183 -2.75 28.09 7.19
C ARG A 183 -1.51 28.92 7.55
N HIS A 184 -0.58 29.06 6.61
CA HIS A 184 0.66 29.84 6.76
C HIS A 184 0.57 31.24 6.12
N GLY A 185 -0.62 31.63 5.68
CA GLY A 185 -0.90 32.96 5.12
C GLY A 185 -0.63 33.09 3.62
N TYR A 186 -0.57 31.99 2.86
CA TYR A 186 -0.44 32.09 1.40
C TYR A 186 -1.58 32.92 0.81
N VAL A 187 -1.24 33.91 -0.02
CA VAL A 187 -2.22 34.79 -0.69
C VAL A 187 -2.66 34.16 -2.00
N PHE A 188 -3.94 33.79 -2.09
CA PHE A 188 -4.51 33.22 -3.31
C PHE A 188 -4.83 34.30 -4.35
N LYS A 189 -4.45 34.05 -5.61
CA LYS A 189 -4.89 34.85 -6.78
C LYS A 189 -6.17 34.31 -7.41
N ASP A 190 -6.45 33.03 -7.17
CA ASP A 190 -7.62 32.34 -7.71
C ASP A 190 -8.87 32.74 -6.93
N ALA A 191 -9.93 33.15 -7.64
CA ALA A 191 -11.16 33.63 -7.03
C ALA A 191 -11.87 32.56 -6.19
N SER A 192 -11.86 31.29 -6.63
CA SER A 192 -12.51 30.20 -5.92
C SER A 192 -11.82 29.88 -4.59
N LEU A 193 -10.49 29.87 -4.57
CA LEU A 193 -9.69 29.63 -3.35
C LEU A 193 -9.74 30.84 -2.41
N THR A 194 -9.74 32.05 -2.96
CA THR A 194 -9.92 33.30 -2.20
C THR A 194 -11.28 33.30 -1.50
N ALA A 195 -12.36 32.98 -2.21
CA ALA A 195 -13.69 32.90 -1.61
C ALA A 195 -13.81 31.75 -0.60
N PHE A 196 -13.16 30.61 -0.85
CA PHE A 196 -13.20 29.47 0.05
C PHE A 196 -12.48 29.72 1.38
N PHE A 197 -11.22 30.16 1.34
CA PHE A 197 -10.42 30.40 2.54
C PHE A 197 -10.72 31.75 3.19
N GLY A 198 -11.13 32.76 2.43
CA GLY A 198 -11.52 34.09 2.94
C GLY A 198 -12.77 34.08 3.82
N ARG A 199 -13.62 33.05 3.72
CA ARG A 199 -14.74 32.83 4.64
C ARG A 199 -14.31 32.34 6.01
N ARG A 200 -13.06 31.88 6.16
CA ARG A 200 -12.55 31.40 7.44
C ARG A 200 -12.07 32.58 8.30
N GLY A 201 -12.55 32.63 9.54
CA GLY A 201 -12.18 33.69 10.49
C GLY A 201 -10.72 33.62 10.97
N ASP A 202 -10.04 32.50 10.76
CA ASP A 202 -8.65 32.24 11.16
C ASP A 202 -7.64 32.37 10.01
N TYR A 203 -8.08 32.59 8.77
CA TYR A 203 -7.18 32.85 7.65
C TYR A 203 -6.58 34.26 7.76
N ARG A 204 -5.25 34.35 7.72
CA ARG A 204 -4.49 35.60 7.80
C ARG A 204 -3.55 35.68 6.59
N PRO A 205 -3.97 36.30 5.47
CA PRO A 205 -3.11 36.43 4.30
C PRO A 205 -1.88 37.27 4.65
N ASP A 206 -0.70 36.74 4.34
CA ASP A 206 0.59 37.39 4.55
C ASP A 206 1.31 37.54 3.19
N PRO A 207 1.41 38.77 2.66
CA PRO A 207 2.16 39.05 1.44
C PRO A 207 3.64 38.62 1.48
N ALA A 208 4.22 38.40 2.67
CA ALA A 208 5.58 37.92 2.86
C ALA A 208 5.69 36.38 2.98
N PHE A 209 4.62 35.62 2.67
CA PHE A 209 4.67 34.16 2.65
C PHE A 209 5.80 33.62 1.75
N THR A 210 6.50 32.59 2.22
CA THR A 210 7.40 31.79 1.38
C THR A 210 7.19 30.29 1.63
N PRO A 211 7.46 29.42 0.64
CA PRO A 211 7.30 27.96 0.80
C PRO A 211 8.11 27.34 1.96
N LYS A 212 9.16 28.02 2.45
CA LYS A 212 9.97 27.57 3.59
C LYS A 212 9.19 27.56 4.92
N ARG A 213 8.02 28.21 4.97
CA ARG A 213 7.15 28.21 6.15
C ARG A 213 6.35 26.92 6.30
N LEU A 214 6.27 26.08 5.26
CA LEU A 214 5.60 24.78 5.33
C LEU A 214 6.35 23.85 6.29
N GLY A 215 5.63 23.25 7.22
CA GLY A 215 6.16 22.23 8.12
C GLY A 215 6.31 20.87 7.42
N LYS A 216 6.99 19.93 8.08
CA LYS A 216 7.19 18.56 7.57
C LYS A 216 5.86 17.89 7.21
N MET A 217 4.84 18.03 8.06
CA MET A 217 3.51 17.44 7.83
C MET A 217 2.79 18.11 6.64
N ASP A 218 2.96 19.41 6.44
CA ASP A 218 2.37 20.15 5.31
C ASP A 218 2.96 19.65 3.99
N VAL A 219 4.29 19.43 3.94
CA VAL A 219 4.98 18.89 2.76
C VAL A 219 4.52 17.47 2.46
N VAL A 220 4.37 16.61 3.49
CA VAL A 220 3.87 15.24 3.33
C VAL A 220 2.43 15.23 2.82
N ASN A 221 1.54 16.05 3.39
CA ASN A 221 0.17 16.20 2.93
C ASN A 221 0.11 16.70 1.48
N VAL A 222 0.87 17.74 1.14
CA VAL A 222 0.92 18.26 -0.23
C VAL A 222 1.42 17.21 -1.21
N ALA A 223 2.43 16.42 -0.86
CA ALA A 223 2.94 15.34 -1.70
C ALA A 223 1.88 14.24 -1.92
N LEU A 224 1.25 13.76 -0.85
CA LEU A 224 0.18 12.76 -0.91
C LEU A 224 -1.03 13.27 -1.70
N ILE A 225 -1.51 14.48 -1.41
CA ILE A 225 -2.66 15.07 -2.10
C ILE A 225 -2.31 15.36 -3.56
N ASN A 226 -1.09 15.80 -3.88
CA ASN A 226 -0.64 15.96 -5.28
C ASN A 226 -0.58 14.63 -6.02
N GLU A 227 -0.23 13.52 -5.37
CA GLU A 227 -0.28 12.20 -5.97
C GLU A 227 -1.73 11.81 -6.32
N TYR A 228 -2.67 12.13 -5.43
CA TYR A 228 -4.09 11.94 -5.66
C TYR A 228 -4.70 12.94 -6.64
N GLU A 229 -4.26 14.20 -6.68
CA GLU A 229 -4.66 15.19 -7.68
C GLU A 229 -4.11 14.78 -9.04
N GLY A 230 -2.84 14.42 -9.12
CA GLY A 230 -2.16 13.97 -10.33
C GLY A 230 -2.83 12.72 -10.87
N ARG A 231 -3.05 11.71 -10.02
CA ARG A 231 -3.86 10.55 -10.39
C ARG A 231 -5.29 10.95 -10.74
N ALA A 232 -6.05 11.67 -9.92
CA ALA A 232 -7.44 11.99 -10.22
C ALA A 232 -7.62 12.81 -11.50
N SER A 233 -6.76 13.77 -11.77
CA SER A 233 -6.83 14.60 -12.99
C SER A 233 -6.32 13.88 -14.24
N ILE A 234 -5.36 12.96 -14.12
CA ILE A 234 -4.92 12.08 -15.21
C ILE A 234 -5.93 10.93 -15.43
N VAL A 235 -6.41 10.30 -14.38
CA VAL A 235 -7.25 9.09 -14.37
C VAL A 235 -8.70 9.40 -14.74
N ALA A 236 -9.22 10.58 -14.37
CA ALA A 236 -10.55 11.00 -14.80
C ALA A 236 -10.59 11.45 -16.26
N ALA A 237 -9.47 11.95 -16.81
CA ALA A 237 -9.41 12.52 -18.16
C ALA A 237 -8.82 11.56 -19.22
N ALA A 238 -7.85 10.71 -18.85
CA ALA A 238 -7.19 9.80 -19.78
C ALA A 238 -8.00 8.51 -19.95
N ARG A 239 -8.55 8.34 -21.17
CA ARG A 239 -9.22 7.12 -21.60
C ARG A 239 -8.33 6.36 -22.57
N VAL A 240 -8.59 5.07 -22.73
CA VAL A 240 -7.96 4.29 -23.80
C VAL A 240 -8.42 4.86 -25.15
N ASP A 241 -7.52 5.53 -25.86
CA ASP A 241 -7.73 6.02 -27.22
C ASP A 241 -7.74 4.84 -28.21
N VAL A 242 -8.93 4.32 -28.52
CA VAL A 242 -9.14 3.33 -29.58
C VAL A 242 -10.19 3.88 -30.54
N VAL A 243 -10.03 3.56 -31.83
CA VAL A 243 -10.87 3.99 -32.97
C VAL A 243 -12.37 3.71 -32.77
N LYS A 244 -12.74 2.81 -31.83
CA LYS A 244 -14.13 2.45 -31.51
C LYS A 244 -14.29 2.19 -29.99
N PRO A 245 -15.35 2.70 -29.33
CA PRO A 245 -15.64 2.38 -27.93
C PRO A 245 -16.00 0.90 -27.76
N GLY A 246 -15.49 0.29 -26.68
CA GLY A 246 -15.75 -1.11 -26.32
C GLY A 246 -17.15 -1.34 -25.71
N PRO A 247 -17.42 -2.54 -25.18
CA PRO A 247 -18.74 -2.94 -24.64
C PRO A 247 -19.26 -2.12 -23.44
N GLY A 248 -18.48 -1.18 -22.91
CA GLY A 248 -18.78 -0.42 -21.70
C GLY A 248 -18.41 -1.18 -20.41
N PHE A 249 -18.20 -0.44 -19.32
CA PHE A 249 -17.70 -1.00 -18.06
C PHE A 249 -18.59 -2.11 -17.49
N GLU A 250 -19.91 -1.91 -17.40
CA GLU A 250 -20.83 -2.89 -16.80
C GLU A 250 -20.86 -4.23 -17.56
N ALA A 251 -20.82 -4.20 -18.89
CA ALA A 251 -20.77 -5.41 -19.70
C ALA A 251 -19.47 -6.19 -19.46
N LEU A 252 -18.34 -5.48 -19.33
CA LEU A 252 -17.04 -6.09 -19.06
C LEU A 252 -16.95 -6.61 -17.63
N LEU A 253 -17.53 -5.91 -16.66
CA LEU A 253 -17.65 -6.39 -15.29
C LEU A 253 -18.45 -7.71 -15.23
N GLY A 254 -19.51 -7.82 -16.03
CA GLY A 254 -20.25 -9.07 -16.25
C GLY A 254 -19.37 -10.19 -16.79
N ARG A 255 -18.56 -9.92 -17.81
CA ARG A 255 -17.61 -10.89 -18.40
C ARG A 255 -16.54 -11.34 -17.40
N ALA A 256 -15.95 -10.40 -16.66
CA ALA A 256 -14.97 -10.70 -15.61
C ALA A 256 -15.58 -11.61 -14.52
N ARG A 257 -16.84 -11.35 -14.13
CA ARG A 257 -17.60 -12.20 -13.21
C ARG A 257 -17.91 -13.58 -13.80
N ALA A 258 -18.11 -13.70 -15.10
CA ALA A 258 -18.38 -14.98 -15.74
C ALA A 258 -17.11 -15.81 -16.03
N GLY A 259 -15.92 -15.22 -15.90
CA GLY A 259 -14.67 -15.86 -16.33
C GLY A 259 -14.50 -15.88 -17.83
N GLU A 260 -15.16 -14.97 -18.52
CA GLU A 260 -15.00 -14.76 -19.93
C GLU A 260 -13.76 -13.90 -20.20
N GLY A 261 -13.02 -14.27 -21.25
CA GLY A 261 -11.81 -13.55 -21.65
C GLY A 261 -12.09 -12.11 -22.02
N ILE A 262 -11.21 -11.19 -21.62
CA ILE A 262 -11.27 -9.77 -21.99
C ILE A 262 -10.03 -9.43 -22.82
N SER A 263 -10.26 -8.90 -24.02
CA SER A 263 -9.22 -8.50 -24.96
C SER A 263 -8.90 -7.01 -24.87
N GLU A 264 -7.80 -6.58 -25.45
CA GLU A 264 -7.43 -5.16 -25.49
C GLU A 264 -8.48 -4.30 -26.20
N ALA A 265 -9.08 -4.80 -27.29
CA ALA A 265 -10.12 -4.08 -28.04
C ALA A 265 -11.38 -3.83 -27.21
N ASP A 266 -11.66 -4.68 -26.22
CA ASP A 266 -12.80 -4.53 -25.33
C ASP A 266 -12.62 -3.35 -24.36
N LEU A 267 -11.38 -2.99 -24.03
CA LEU A 267 -11.05 -2.01 -22.98
C LEU A 267 -11.09 -0.55 -23.48
N GLY A 268 -11.44 -0.34 -24.75
CA GLY A 268 -11.52 0.98 -25.37
C GLY A 268 -12.49 1.92 -24.64
N GLY A 269 -12.03 3.12 -24.30
CA GLY A 269 -12.83 4.13 -23.60
C GLY A 269 -12.90 4.01 -22.08
N LEU A 270 -12.36 2.95 -21.47
CA LEU A 270 -12.31 2.83 -20.01
C LEU A 270 -11.26 3.77 -19.40
N SER A 271 -11.57 4.27 -18.21
CA SER A 271 -10.65 4.97 -17.31
C SER A 271 -9.77 4.00 -16.53
N LEU A 272 -8.67 4.50 -15.96
CA LEU A 272 -7.80 3.69 -15.09
C LEU A 272 -8.56 3.13 -13.88
N THR A 273 -9.52 3.88 -13.35
CA THR A 273 -10.38 3.42 -12.25
C THR A 273 -11.24 2.22 -12.67
N GLU A 274 -11.89 2.31 -13.83
CA GLU A 274 -12.69 1.20 -14.38
C GLU A 274 -11.82 -0.01 -14.69
N LEU A 275 -10.60 0.19 -15.22
CA LEU A 275 -9.62 -0.89 -15.44
C LEU A 275 -9.21 -1.56 -14.12
N ARG A 276 -8.92 -0.79 -13.07
CA ARG A 276 -8.59 -1.31 -11.73
C ARG A 276 -9.73 -2.14 -11.15
N LEU A 277 -10.97 -1.63 -11.24
CA LEU A 277 -12.16 -2.34 -10.75
C LEU A 277 -12.39 -3.64 -11.55
N LEU A 278 -12.25 -3.58 -12.87
CA LEU A 278 -12.40 -4.73 -13.76
C LEU A 278 -11.34 -5.82 -13.49
N ARG A 279 -10.08 -5.41 -13.31
CA ARG A 279 -8.98 -6.30 -12.92
C ARG A 279 -9.28 -6.99 -11.60
N ASN A 280 -9.69 -6.22 -10.60
CA ASN A 280 -9.99 -6.75 -9.26
C ASN A 280 -11.25 -7.62 -9.23
N ALA A 281 -12.20 -7.42 -10.14
CA ALA A 281 -13.38 -8.28 -10.25
C ALA A 281 -13.02 -9.74 -10.57
N VAL A 282 -11.92 -9.97 -11.30
CA VAL A 282 -11.38 -11.31 -11.58
C VAL A 282 -10.96 -12.00 -10.28
N TYR A 283 -10.24 -11.30 -9.41
CA TYR A 283 -9.83 -11.82 -8.09
C TYR A 283 -11.04 -11.98 -7.14
N ALA A 284 -11.96 -11.01 -7.15
CA ALA A 284 -13.19 -11.02 -6.36
C ALA A 284 -14.04 -12.25 -6.66
N ARG A 285 -14.14 -12.66 -7.93
CA ARG A 285 -14.86 -13.88 -8.36
C ARG A 285 -14.35 -15.15 -7.67
N HIS A 286 -13.06 -15.19 -7.33
CA HIS A 286 -12.42 -16.33 -6.66
C HIS A 286 -12.41 -16.23 -5.14
N GLY A 287 -13.02 -15.18 -4.57
CA GLY A 287 -13.10 -14.96 -3.13
C GLY A 287 -11.93 -14.17 -2.55
N TYR A 288 -11.17 -13.41 -3.34
CA TYR A 288 -10.12 -12.55 -2.80
C TYR A 288 -10.68 -11.54 -1.78
N ALA A 289 -10.11 -11.49 -0.58
CA ALA A 289 -10.47 -10.53 0.45
C ALA A 289 -9.61 -9.26 0.31
N PHE A 290 -10.21 -8.17 -0.18
CA PHE A 290 -9.52 -6.89 -0.36
C PHE A 290 -9.25 -6.20 0.98
N ARG A 291 -8.08 -5.59 1.13
CA ARG A 291 -7.73 -4.71 2.26
C ARG A 291 -8.05 -3.25 1.95
N SER A 292 -7.95 -2.84 0.69
CA SER A 292 -8.21 -1.47 0.25
C SER A 292 -9.69 -1.08 0.37
N HIS A 293 -9.95 0.10 0.94
CA HIS A 293 -11.30 0.58 1.25
C HIS A 293 -12.16 0.84 0.01
N ASP A 294 -11.57 1.31 -1.10
CA ASP A 294 -12.25 1.54 -2.37
C ASP A 294 -12.82 0.23 -2.95
N LEU A 295 -11.99 -0.82 -2.99
CA LEU A 295 -12.36 -2.14 -3.50
C LEU A 295 -13.38 -2.80 -2.58
N GLN A 296 -13.19 -2.71 -1.25
CA GLN A 296 -14.18 -3.18 -0.28
C GLN A 296 -15.52 -2.48 -0.51
N THR A 297 -15.55 -1.16 -0.63
CA THR A 297 -16.78 -0.37 -0.81
C THR A 297 -17.47 -0.69 -2.13
N PHE A 298 -16.70 -0.86 -3.21
CA PHE A 298 -17.24 -1.24 -4.50
C PHE A 298 -17.83 -2.65 -4.48
N PHE A 299 -17.06 -3.65 -4.03
CA PHE A 299 -17.49 -5.04 -4.05
C PHE A 299 -18.49 -5.41 -2.94
N ALA A 300 -18.57 -4.66 -1.84
CA ALA A 300 -19.62 -4.83 -0.83
C ALA A 300 -21.03 -4.60 -1.40
N LYS A 301 -21.16 -3.78 -2.45
CA LYS A 301 -22.42 -3.56 -3.17
C LYS A 301 -22.74 -4.68 -4.17
N ALA A 302 -21.75 -5.50 -4.52
CA ALA A 302 -21.89 -6.56 -5.49
C ALA A 302 -22.45 -7.83 -4.84
N LYS A 303 -23.72 -8.16 -5.10
CA LYS A 303 -24.40 -9.36 -4.55
C LYS A 303 -23.70 -10.69 -4.83
N TRP A 304 -22.83 -10.73 -5.84
CA TRP A 304 -22.10 -11.93 -6.26
C TRP A 304 -20.75 -12.10 -5.56
N TYR A 305 -20.26 -11.08 -4.86
CA TYR A 305 -18.97 -11.12 -4.19
C TYR A 305 -19.12 -11.71 -2.78
N ALA A 306 -18.30 -12.73 -2.48
CA ALA A 306 -18.16 -13.30 -1.16
C ALA A 306 -16.67 -13.59 -0.90
N PRO A 307 -16.01 -12.93 0.06
CA PRO A 307 -14.61 -13.20 0.38
C PRO A 307 -14.47 -14.61 0.99
N ASP A 308 -13.47 -15.36 0.54
CA ASP A 308 -13.10 -16.68 1.05
C ASP A 308 -11.78 -16.58 1.84
N PRO A 309 -11.80 -16.79 3.17
CA PRO A 309 -10.59 -16.83 3.99
C PRO A 309 -9.54 -17.87 3.55
N ALA A 310 -9.94 -18.88 2.78
CA ALA A 310 -9.07 -19.90 2.21
C ALA A 310 -8.58 -19.59 0.77
N TYR A 311 -8.76 -18.36 0.29
CA TYR A 311 -8.26 -17.92 -1.01
C TYR A 311 -6.76 -18.20 -1.17
N THR A 312 -6.37 -18.71 -2.35
CA THR A 312 -4.97 -18.82 -2.75
C THR A 312 -4.78 -18.27 -4.16
N PRO A 313 -3.61 -17.66 -4.48
CA PRO A 313 -3.34 -17.11 -5.81
C PRO A 313 -3.48 -18.12 -6.96
N ASN A 314 -3.31 -19.41 -6.67
CA ASN A 314 -3.36 -20.49 -7.66
C ASN A 314 -4.79 -20.82 -8.14
N ARG A 315 -5.82 -20.15 -7.62
CA ARG A 315 -7.22 -20.34 -8.06
C ARG A 315 -7.55 -19.67 -9.39
N LEU A 316 -6.70 -18.75 -9.86
CA LEU A 316 -6.89 -18.07 -11.15
C LEU A 316 -6.71 -19.08 -12.30
N SER A 317 -7.68 -19.10 -13.21
CA SER A 317 -7.56 -19.86 -14.45
C SER A 317 -6.53 -19.22 -15.41
N PRO A 318 -6.05 -19.95 -16.43
CA PRO A 318 -5.20 -19.36 -17.47
C PRO A 318 -5.83 -18.14 -18.15
N GLU A 319 -7.15 -18.16 -18.35
CA GLU A 319 -7.91 -17.05 -18.95
C GLU A 319 -8.02 -15.86 -18.00
N ASP A 320 -8.17 -16.09 -16.69
CA ASP A 320 -8.10 -15.03 -15.68
C ASP A 320 -6.73 -14.35 -15.69
N GLY A 321 -5.67 -15.16 -15.72
CA GLY A 321 -4.31 -14.65 -15.80
C GLY A 321 -4.09 -13.83 -17.08
N LYS A 322 -4.67 -14.25 -18.21
CA LYS A 322 -4.61 -13.50 -19.47
C LYS A 322 -5.36 -12.17 -19.36
N THR A 323 -6.60 -12.18 -18.87
CA THR A 323 -7.41 -10.97 -18.67
C THR A 323 -6.70 -9.97 -17.75
N VAL A 324 -6.19 -10.42 -16.61
CA VAL A 324 -5.43 -9.58 -15.68
C VAL A 324 -4.20 -8.97 -16.35
N ARG A 325 -3.42 -9.76 -17.10
CA ARG A 325 -2.24 -9.26 -17.84
C ARG A 325 -2.62 -8.24 -18.91
N THR A 326 -3.69 -8.49 -19.66
CA THR A 326 -4.20 -7.56 -20.68
C THR A 326 -4.54 -6.23 -20.04
N ILE A 327 -5.40 -6.23 -19.00
CA ILE A 327 -5.82 -5.01 -18.32
C ILE A 327 -4.62 -4.25 -17.74
N LYS A 328 -3.69 -4.95 -17.06
CA LYS A 328 -2.46 -4.36 -16.52
C LYS A 328 -1.59 -3.70 -17.59
N SER A 329 -1.46 -4.31 -18.77
CA SER A 329 -0.71 -3.71 -19.89
C SER A 329 -1.33 -2.40 -20.35
N ILE A 330 -2.67 -2.31 -20.39
CA ILE A 330 -3.38 -1.06 -20.69
C ILE A 330 -3.12 -0.02 -19.60
N GLU A 331 -3.29 -0.40 -18.33
CA GLU A 331 -3.05 0.49 -17.18
C GLU A 331 -1.64 1.08 -17.22
N GLN A 332 -0.63 0.24 -17.48
CA GLN A 332 0.77 0.66 -17.60
C GLN A 332 1.01 1.61 -18.76
N ARG A 333 0.38 1.40 -19.93
CA ARG A 333 0.49 2.33 -21.06
C ARG A 333 -0.19 3.66 -20.79
N ILE A 334 -1.36 3.66 -20.16
CA ILE A 334 -2.04 4.90 -19.73
C ILE A 334 -1.13 5.64 -18.75
N LEU A 335 -0.59 4.95 -17.74
CA LEU A 335 0.31 5.53 -16.74
C LEU A 335 1.63 6.02 -17.34
N ALA A 336 2.22 5.29 -18.30
CA ALA A 336 3.46 5.68 -18.96
C ALA A 336 3.25 6.88 -19.89
N ARG A 337 2.14 6.93 -20.63
CA ARG A 337 1.76 8.07 -21.46
C ARG A 337 1.44 9.30 -20.61
N ALA A 338 0.67 9.12 -19.54
CA ALA A 338 0.37 10.18 -18.61
C ALA A 338 1.60 10.66 -17.84
N GLY A 339 2.51 9.76 -17.46
CA GLY A 339 3.78 10.10 -16.82
C GLY A 339 4.71 10.86 -17.75
N THR A 340 4.79 10.49 -19.03
CA THR A 340 5.60 11.19 -20.03
C THR A 340 4.97 12.50 -20.48
N GLU A 341 3.66 12.58 -20.71
CA GLU A 341 2.96 13.82 -21.06
C GLU A 341 2.88 14.79 -19.86
N ALA A 342 2.64 14.31 -18.63
CA ALA A 342 2.65 15.16 -17.44
C ALA A 342 4.07 15.62 -17.02
N LEU A 343 5.11 14.78 -17.15
CA LEU A 343 6.50 15.25 -17.01
C LEU A 343 6.87 16.23 -18.12
N ARG A 344 6.48 15.97 -19.37
CA ARG A 344 6.79 16.86 -20.50
C ARG A 344 6.07 18.19 -20.37
N ASP A 345 4.82 18.22 -19.92
CA ASP A 345 4.08 19.45 -19.62
C ASP A 345 4.59 20.16 -18.37
N PHE A 346 5.10 19.42 -17.37
CA PHE A 346 5.79 19.98 -16.21
C PHE A 346 7.13 20.60 -16.61
N GLU A 347 7.92 19.91 -17.44
CA GLU A 347 9.20 20.39 -17.99
C GLU A 347 9.03 21.53 -18.99
N LEU A 348 7.98 21.52 -19.81
CA LEU A 348 7.64 22.62 -20.73
C LEU A 348 7.18 23.85 -19.94
N ARG A 349 6.36 23.69 -18.90
CA ARG A 349 5.96 24.79 -18.01
C ARG A 349 7.12 25.33 -17.18
N ASN A 350 8.04 24.47 -16.75
CA ASN A 350 9.26 24.88 -16.03
C ASN A 350 10.31 25.49 -16.97
N ARG A 351 10.46 25.03 -18.21
CA ARG A 351 11.32 25.66 -19.22
C ARG A 351 10.77 27.00 -19.70
N ALA A 352 9.44 27.16 -19.79
CA ALA A 352 8.80 28.44 -20.08
C ALA A 352 9.12 29.46 -18.97
N LYS A 353 8.97 29.06 -17.69
CA LYS A 353 9.33 29.90 -16.54
C LYS A 353 10.84 30.15 -16.40
N ALA A 354 11.69 29.17 -16.73
CA ALA A 354 13.14 29.33 -16.72
C ALA A 354 13.65 30.27 -17.84
N ARG A 355 12.98 30.31 -19.00
CA ARG A 355 13.26 31.30 -20.06
C ARG A 355 12.74 32.70 -19.71
N GLU A 356 11.66 32.80 -18.94
CA GLU A 356 11.16 34.06 -18.38
C GLU A 356 12.02 34.60 -17.23
N ALA A 357 12.76 33.74 -16.53
CA ALA A 357 13.68 34.11 -15.44
C ALA A 357 15.12 34.43 -15.90
N VAL A 358 15.42 34.22 -17.19
CA VAL A 358 16.71 34.53 -17.84
C VAL A 358 16.58 35.76 -18.78
N ARG A 359 15.38 36.35 -18.87
CA ARG A 359 15.15 37.73 -19.31
C ARG A 359 14.83 38.58 -18.10
#